data_AF-A0A6A3JNG0-F1
#
_entry.id   AF-A0A6A3JNG0-F1
#
_cell.length_a   1.000
_cell.length_b   1.000
_cell.length_c   1.000
_cell.angle_alpha   90.00
_cell.angle_beta   90.00
_cell.angle_gamma   90.00
#
_symmetry.space_group_name_H-M   'P 1'
#
loop_
_entity.id
_entity.type
_entity.pdbx_description
1 polymer ?
#
loop_
_entity_poly.entity_id
_entity_poly.type
_entity_poly.pdbx_seq_one_letter_code
_entity_poly.pdbx_strand_id
1 'polypeptide(L)'
;MSETKAQLMKLVTPLKEKPIYQAQVTASLYDNYLLYTSPYYPELQLIELVWALVKGGIARDPSKNGNDAVQKVRDGLDAITRKQLIRTYRHVPSFEDEYAALAKEADDRQLMAAEDTV
;
A
#
# COMPACT_ATOMS: atom_id res chain seq x y z
N MET A 1 -16.68 -24.54 -13.57
CA MET A 1 -16.56 -23.32 -14.39
C MET A 1 -16.48 -23.79 -15.84
N SER A 2 -17.36 -23.35 -16.76
CA SER A 2 -17.44 -23.94 -18.11
C SER A 2 -16.16 -23.67 -18.93
N GLU A 3 -15.68 -24.70 -19.62
CA GLU A 3 -14.46 -24.71 -20.43
C GLU A 3 -14.44 -23.59 -21.49
N THR A 4 -15.62 -23.28 -22.04
CA THR A 4 -15.85 -22.18 -22.99
C THR A 4 -15.51 -20.80 -22.38
N LYS A 5 -15.85 -20.58 -21.10
CA LYS A 5 -15.51 -19.32 -20.40
C LYS A 5 -14.00 -19.17 -20.25
N ALA A 6 -13.29 -20.26 -19.95
CA ALA A 6 -11.84 -20.23 -19.78
C ALA A 6 -11.12 -19.91 -21.11
N GLN A 7 -11.56 -20.50 -22.22
CA GLN A 7 -11.02 -20.20 -23.55
C GLN A 7 -11.28 -18.75 -23.97
N LEU A 8 -12.50 -18.25 -23.75
CA LEU A 8 -12.84 -16.84 -24.01
C LEU A 8 -11.99 -15.87 -23.18
N MET A 9 -11.78 -16.16 -21.89
CA MET A 9 -10.93 -15.32 -21.04
C MET A 9 -9.48 -15.27 -21.52
N LYS A 10 -8.91 -16.36 -22.04
CA LYS A 10 -7.55 -16.35 -22.61
C LYS A 10 -7.44 -15.42 -23.82
N LEU A 11 -8.48 -15.35 -24.65
CA LEU A 11 -8.51 -14.47 -25.84
C LEU A 11 -8.79 -13.01 -25.49
N VAL A 12 -9.69 -12.76 -24.53
CA VAL A 12 -10.16 -11.40 -24.18
C VAL A 12 -9.19 -10.68 -23.23
N THR A 13 -8.55 -11.38 -22.30
CA THR A 13 -7.63 -10.77 -21.32
C THR A 13 -6.55 -9.86 -21.93
N PRO A 14 -5.81 -10.25 -22.98
CA PRO A 14 -4.78 -9.39 -23.58
C PRO A 14 -5.36 -8.20 -24.36
N LEU A 15 -6.62 -8.27 -24.81
CA LEU A 15 -7.31 -7.19 -25.53
C LEU A 15 -8.00 -6.20 -24.58
N LYS A 16 -8.07 -6.53 -23.30
CA LYS A 16 -8.74 -5.71 -22.30
C LYS A 16 -7.92 -4.45 -22.05
N GLU A 17 -8.51 -3.29 -22.33
CA GLU A 17 -7.92 -2.00 -22.00
C GLU A 17 -7.61 -1.94 -20.50
N LYS A 18 -6.45 -1.36 -20.16
CA LYS A 18 -6.10 -1.13 -18.77
C LYS A 18 -7.09 -0.13 -18.18
N PRO A 19 -7.65 -0.39 -16.99
CA PRO A 19 -8.55 0.54 -16.35
C PRO A 19 -7.83 1.88 -16.12
N ILE A 20 -8.43 2.97 -16.57
CA ILE A 20 -7.97 4.33 -16.27
C ILE A 20 -8.69 4.77 -15.00
N TYR A 21 -7.94 4.87 -13.91
CA TYR A 21 -8.48 5.31 -12.63
C TYR A 21 -8.61 6.84 -12.59
N GLN A 22 -9.75 7.35 -12.13
CA GLN A 22 -9.98 8.79 -11.97
C GLN A 22 -8.89 9.46 -11.11
N ALA A 23 -8.40 8.76 -10.08
CA ALA A 23 -7.30 9.24 -9.24
C ALA A 23 -6.01 9.51 -10.03
N GLN A 24 -5.68 8.64 -11.01
CA GLN A 24 -4.51 8.83 -11.87
C GLN A 24 -4.70 10.04 -12.77
N VAL A 25 -5.89 10.21 -13.35
CA VAL A 25 -6.22 11.38 -14.19
C VAL A 25 -6.06 12.65 -13.38
N THR A 26 -6.69 12.72 -12.20
CA THR A 26 -6.59 13.89 -11.32
C THR A 26 -5.14 14.17 -10.92
N ALA A 27 -4.37 13.17 -10.49
CA ALA A 27 -2.96 13.37 -10.13
C ALA A 27 -2.14 13.92 -11.30
N SER A 28 -2.33 13.36 -12.49
CA SER A 28 -1.62 13.75 -13.71
C SER A 28 -1.97 15.18 -14.17
N LEU A 29 -3.19 15.66 -13.91
CA LEU A 29 -3.59 17.05 -14.19
C LEU A 29 -2.78 18.08 -13.39
N TYR A 30 -2.19 17.68 -12.26
CA TYR A 30 -1.36 18.52 -11.41
C TYR A 30 0.12 18.09 -11.44
N ASP A 31 0.57 17.41 -12.50
CA ASP A 31 1.95 16.92 -12.66
C ASP A 31 2.42 15.97 -11.54
N ASN A 32 1.49 15.28 -10.87
CA ASN A 32 1.81 14.30 -9.84
C ASN A 32 1.83 12.89 -10.40
N TYR A 33 2.82 12.11 -9.98
CA TYR A 33 2.87 10.67 -10.26
C TYR A 33 2.21 9.90 -9.11
N LEU A 34 1.14 9.16 -9.43
CA LEU A 34 0.42 8.35 -8.46
C LEU A 34 1.02 6.93 -8.41
N LEU A 35 1.44 6.52 -7.22
CA LEU A 35 1.89 5.17 -6.91
C LEU A 35 0.75 4.39 -6.26
N TYR A 36 0.56 3.15 -6.68
CA TYR A 36 -0.40 2.23 -6.07
C TYR A 36 0.32 1.27 -5.14
N THR A 37 -0.18 1.15 -3.91
CA THR A 37 0.19 0.06 -3.01
C THR A 37 -0.79 -1.10 -3.18
N SER A 38 -0.29 -2.33 -3.07
CA SER A 38 -1.15 -3.51 -3.08
C SER A 38 -2.19 -3.43 -1.94
N PRO A 39 -3.43 -3.89 -2.14
CA PRO A 39 -4.44 -3.90 -1.09
C PRO A 39 -4.01 -4.80 0.09
N TYR A 40 -4.35 -4.41 1.32
CA TYR A 40 -4.03 -5.11 2.57
C TYR A 40 -2.55 -5.09 3.00
N TYR A 41 -1.75 -4.17 2.46
CA TYR A 41 -0.36 -3.93 2.87
C TYR A 41 -0.19 -2.53 3.50
N PRO A 42 -0.84 -2.24 4.64
CA PRO A 42 -0.81 -0.91 5.27
C PRO A 42 0.60 -0.46 5.69
N GLU A 43 1.50 -1.39 5.96
CA GLU A 43 2.91 -1.13 6.28
C GLU A 43 3.70 -0.51 5.13
N LEU A 44 3.23 -0.65 3.89
CA LEU A 44 3.76 0.05 2.72
C LEU A 44 3.21 1.49 2.58
N GLN A 45 2.16 1.82 3.34
CA GLN A 45 1.50 3.11 3.27
C GLN A 45 2.04 4.05 4.35
N LEU A 46 2.90 5.00 3.96
CA LEU A 46 3.51 5.95 4.90
C LEU A 46 2.49 6.68 5.78
N ILE A 47 1.31 7.00 5.24
CA ILE A 47 0.23 7.66 5.98
C ILE A 47 -0.23 6.85 7.20
N GLU A 48 -0.29 5.51 7.09
CA GLU A 48 -0.68 4.62 8.19
C GLU A 48 0.37 4.63 9.30
N LEU A 49 1.65 4.66 8.93
CA LEU A 49 2.76 4.73 9.86
C LEU A 49 2.84 6.09 10.58
N VAL A 50 2.56 7.18 9.86
CA VAL A 50 2.40 8.53 10.45
C VAL A 50 1.21 8.53 11.42
N TRP A 51 0.09 7.93 11.02
CA TRP A 51 -1.07 7.78 11.89
C TRP A 51 -0.80 6.97 13.15
N ALA A 52 0.07 5.96 13.10
CA ALA A 52 0.45 5.20 14.28
C ALA A 52 1.10 6.09 15.35
N LEU A 53 1.92 7.08 14.96
CA LEU A 53 2.52 8.05 15.87
C LEU A 53 1.46 8.92 16.56
N VAL A 54 0.54 9.49 15.77
CA VAL A 54 -0.52 10.38 16.27
C VAL A 54 -1.47 9.61 17.19
N LYS A 55 -1.96 8.43 16.75
CA LYS A 55 -2.83 7.56 17.56
C LYS A 55 -2.15 7.13 18.85
N GLY A 56 -0.86 6.82 18.81
CA GLY A 56 -0.09 6.49 20.02
C GLY A 56 -0.05 7.65 21.02
N GLY A 57 0.01 8.90 20.55
CA GLY A 57 -0.12 10.09 21.40
C GLY A 57 -1.49 10.20 22.05
N ILE A 58 -2.55 10.09 21.26
CA ILE A 58 -3.94 10.17 21.74
C ILE A 58 -4.27 8.99 22.68
N ALA A 59 -3.71 7.81 22.46
CA ALA A 59 -3.92 6.67 23.37
C ALA A 59 -3.31 6.92 24.76
N ARG A 60 -2.20 7.67 24.85
CA ARG A 60 -1.58 8.05 26.13
C ARG A 60 -2.32 9.18 26.84
N ASP A 61 -2.92 10.07 26.08
CA ASP A 61 -3.79 11.14 26.58
C ASP A 61 -5.11 11.14 25.81
N PRO A 62 -6.08 10.30 26.21
CA PRO A 62 -7.35 10.15 25.49
C PRO A 62 -8.14 11.45 25.36
N SER A 63 -8.84 11.59 24.23
CA SER A 63 -9.69 12.76 23.99
C SER A 63 -10.94 12.74 24.85
N LYS A 64 -11.38 13.92 25.31
CA LYS A 64 -12.59 14.08 26.14
C LYS A 64 -13.87 14.16 25.32
N ASN A 65 -13.77 14.63 24.08
CA ASN A 65 -14.89 14.80 23.14
C ASN A 65 -14.35 14.93 21.70
N GLY A 66 -15.25 15.06 20.72
CA GLY A 66 -14.88 15.14 19.30
C GLY A 66 -14.00 16.36 18.94
N ASN A 67 -14.27 17.53 19.52
CA ASN A 67 -13.46 18.72 19.24
C ASN A 67 -12.04 18.58 19.80
N ASP A 68 -11.93 18.04 21.01
CA ASP A 68 -10.64 17.71 21.63
C ASP A 68 -9.88 16.65 20.81
N ALA A 69 -10.57 15.64 20.27
CA ALA A 69 -9.96 14.65 19.39
C ALA A 69 -9.38 15.29 18.11
N VAL A 70 -10.12 16.18 17.46
CA VAL A 70 -9.65 16.92 16.28
C VAL A 70 -8.43 17.76 16.60
N GLN A 71 -8.45 18.47 17.74
CA GLN A 71 -7.31 19.30 18.14
C GLN A 71 -6.07 18.44 18.44
N LYS A 72 -6.22 17.34 19.17
CA LYS A 72 -5.11 16.41 19.45
C LYS A 72 -4.53 15.77 18.20
N VAL A 73 -5.33 15.53 17.16
CA VAL A 73 -4.82 15.08 15.86
C VAL A 73 -3.94 16.15 15.23
N ARG A 74 -4.39 17.41 15.20
CA ARG A 74 -3.62 18.53 14.64
C ARG A 74 -2.31 18.73 15.40
N ASP A 75 -2.39 18.84 16.72
CA ASP A 75 -1.23 19.00 17.59
C ASP A 75 -0.26 17.82 17.44
N GLY A 76 -0.81 16.60 17.31
CA GLY A 76 -0.04 15.39 17.10
C GLY A 76 0.71 15.38 15.77
N LEU A 77 0.11 15.89 14.69
CA LEU A 77 0.76 16.04 13.39
C LEU A 77 1.84 17.12 13.42
N ASP A 78 1.55 18.28 14.02
CA ASP A 78 2.49 19.41 14.14
C ASP A 78 3.71 19.06 15.00
N ALA A 79 3.53 18.17 15.99
CA ALA A 79 4.60 17.69 16.85
C ALA A 79 5.54 16.67 16.16
N ILE A 80 5.20 16.15 14.97
CA ILE A 80 6.05 15.19 14.27
C ILE A 80 7.30 15.90 13.76
N THR A 81 8.42 15.59 14.38
CA THR A 81 9.72 16.10 13.92
C THR A 81 10.14 15.45 12.60
N ARG A 82 10.93 16.17 11.80
CA ARG A 82 11.58 15.61 10.60
C ARG A 82 12.33 14.31 10.90
N LYS A 83 13.00 14.22 12.04
CA LYS A 83 13.73 13.01 12.46
C LYS A 83 12.80 11.82 12.66
N GLN A 84 11.66 12.01 13.33
CA GLN A 84 10.64 10.98 13.48
C GLN A 84 10.06 10.58 12.14
N LEU A 85 9.71 11.55 11.28
CA LEU A 85 9.17 11.27 9.94
C LEU A 85 10.13 10.44 9.09
N ILE A 86 11.41 10.81 9.03
CA ILE A 86 12.44 10.05 8.28
C ILE A 86 12.59 8.65 8.86
N ARG A 87 12.58 8.50 10.19
CA ARG A 87 12.66 7.18 10.83
C ARG A 87 11.45 6.32 10.43
N THR A 88 10.26 6.89 10.49
CA THR A 88 9.02 6.21 10.09
C THR A 88 9.06 5.78 8.63
N TYR A 89 9.49 6.68 7.74
CA TYR A 89 9.64 6.39 6.32
C TYR A 89 10.59 5.24 6.03
N ARG A 90 11.70 5.12 6.77
CA ARG A 90 12.68 4.03 6.58
C ARG A 90 12.13 2.63 6.88
N HIS A 91 10.98 2.51 7.52
CA HIS A 91 10.33 1.20 7.67
C HIS A 91 9.74 0.69 6.35
N VAL A 92 9.26 1.58 5.47
CA VAL A 92 8.61 1.18 4.22
C VAL A 92 9.57 0.39 3.32
N PRO A 93 10.80 0.86 3.02
CA PRO A 93 11.74 0.08 2.23
C PRO A 93 12.07 -1.29 2.83
N SER A 94 12.10 -1.42 4.17
CA SER A 94 12.37 -2.72 4.80
C SER A 94 11.25 -3.73 4.53
N PHE A 95 9.98 -3.28 4.51
CA PHE A 95 8.86 -4.13 4.11
C PHE A 95 8.86 -4.39 2.60
N GLU A 96 9.24 -3.40 1.77
CA GLU A 96 9.39 -3.60 0.33
C GLU A 96 10.44 -4.69 0.03
N ASP A 97 11.59 -4.65 0.70
CA ASP A 97 12.66 -5.64 0.58
C ASP A 97 12.17 -7.04 1.01
N GLU A 98 11.42 -7.13 2.11
CA GLU A 98 10.82 -8.38 2.59
C GLU A 98 9.84 -8.97 1.55
N TYR A 99 8.96 -8.14 0.98
CA TYR A 99 8.02 -8.58 -0.04
C TYR A 99 8.69 -8.94 -1.35
N ALA A 100 9.76 -8.24 -1.75
CA ALA A 100 10.54 -8.58 -2.92
C ALA A 100 11.23 -9.96 -2.75
N ALA A 101 11.75 -10.26 -1.56
CA ALA A 101 12.34 -11.56 -1.27
C ALA A 101 11.29 -12.69 -1.32
N LEU A 102 10.11 -12.47 -0.73
CA LEU A 102 9.00 -13.44 -0.76
C LEU A 102 8.47 -13.68 -2.18
N ALA A 103 8.35 -12.62 -2.99
CA ALA A 103 7.92 -12.74 -4.38
C ALA A 103 8.91 -13.58 -5.19
N LYS A 104 10.21 -13.34 -5.02
CA LYS A 104 11.26 -14.13 -5.67
C LYS A 104 11.21 -15.60 -5.25
N GLU A 105 11.04 -15.89 -3.96
CA GLU A 105 10.92 -17.27 -3.47
C GLU A 105 9.68 -17.99 -4.01
N ALA A 106 8.58 -17.26 -4.23
CA ALA A 106 7.36 -17.82 -4.80
C ALA A 106 7.54 -18.13 -6.29
N ASP A 107 8.16 -17.22 -7.04
CA ASP A 107 8.48 -17.40 -8.45
C ASP A 107 9.44 -18.59 -8.63
N ASP A 108 10.51 -18.68 -7.83
CA ASP A 108 11.48 -19.77 -7.87
C ASP A 108 10.79 -21.13 -7.57
N ARG A 109 9.91 -21.19 -6.56
CA ARG A 109 9.12 -22.40 -6.26
C ARG A 109 8.17 -22.78 -7.39
N GLN A 110 7.54 -21.81 -8.03
CA GLN A 110 6.62 -22.04 -9.12
C GLN A 110 7.35 -22.54 -10.38
N LEU A 111 8.58 -22.08 -10.60
CA LEU A 111 9.48 -22.57 -11.64
C LEU A 111 9.88 -24.03 -11.39
N MET A 112 10.34 -24.35 -10.16
CA MET A 112 10.73 -25.72 -9.78
C MET A 112 9.56 -26.71 -9.90
N ALA A 113 8.35 -26.30 -9.47
CA ALA A 113 7.16 -27.14 -9.62
C ALA A 113 6.77 -27.36 -11.10
N ALA A 114 7.02 -26.39 -11.98
CA ALA A 114 6.78 -26.53 -13.41
C ALA A 114 7.81 -27.46 -14.09
N GLU A 115 9.06 -27.45 -13.63
CA GLU A 115 10.12 -28.36 -14.10
C GLU A 115 9.88 -29.81 -13.66
N ASP A 116 9.35 -30.03 -12.45
CA ASP A 116 9.01 -31.36 -11.92
C ASP A 116 7.79 -32.01 -12.60
N THR A 117 7.05 -31.28 -13.45
CA THR A 117 5.86 -31.80 -14.16
C THR A 117 6.16 -32.19 -15.62
N VAL A 118 7.44 -32.19 -16.04
CA VAL A 118 7.90 -32.56 -17.40
C VAL A 118 8.59 -33.92 -17.40
#